data_AF-A0A258C8L3-F1
#
_entry.id   AF-A0A258C8L3-F1
#
_cell.length_a   1.000
_cell.length_b   1.000
_cell.length_c   1.000
_cell.angle_alpha   90.00
_cell.angle_beta   90.00
_cell.angle_gamma   90.00
#
_symmetry.space_group_name_H-M   'P 1'
#
loop_
_entity.id
_entity.type
_entity.pdbx_description
1 polymer ?
#
loop_
_entity_poly.entity_id
_entity_poly.type
_entity_poly.pdbx_seq_one_letter_code
_entity_poly.pdbx_strand_id
1 'polypeptide(L)'
;PTPDPNLNLILLVALVSAILVAVTKTTIRYMSDTEPAVRIVFYFSLLTAVLSAIPVPFYWQPLNSGVWLAFLGMGVLAAIGQLAMTRAYAIAPASDIGMWTYSSVIFAGAFGYLFWQEPVTMSWAAGVLVIFYAGYITTRQRLL
;
A
#
# COMPACT_ATOMS: atom_id res chain seq x y z
N PRO A 1 -0.42 25.25 -21.80
CA PRO A 1 -1.13 24.18 -21.08
C PRO A 1 -2.16 24.79 -20.11
N THR A 2 -3.40 24.91 -20.55
CA THR A 2 -4.53 25.23 -19.66
C THR A 2 -4.70 24.09 -18.65
N PRO A 3 -4.86 24.35 -17.35
CA PRO A 3 -5.10 23.27 -16.37
C PRO A 3 -6.36 22.49 -16.75
N ASP A 4 -6.29 21.17 -16.72
CA ASP A 4 -7.45 20.32 -16.99
C ASP A 4 -8.57 20.65 -15.99
N PRO A 5 -9.82 20.88 -16.45
CA PRO A 5 -10.94 21.24 -15.56
C PRO A 5 -11.19 20.22 -14.44
N ASN A 6 -10.76 18.97 -14.63
CA ASN A 6 -10.92 17.87 -13.69
C ASN A 6 -9.81 17.78 -12.64
N LEU A 7 -8.73 18.57 -12.77
CA LEU A 7 -7.58 18.49 -11.88
C LEU A 7 -7.97 18.78 -10.42
N ASN A 8 -8.80 19.80 -10.19
CA ASN A 8 -9.27 20.15 -8.85
C ASN A 8 -10.09 19.04 -8.20
N LEU A 9 -10.92 18.34 -8.99
CA LEU A 9 -11.73 17.22 -8.51
C LEU A 9 -10.85 16.01 -8.14
N ILE A 10 -9.87 15.68 -8.99
CA ILE A 10 -8.92 14.59 -8.74
C ILE A 10 -8.11 14.87 -7.46
N LEU A 11 -7.63 16.11 -7.28
CA LEU A 11 -6.90 16.53 -6.09
C LEU A 11 -7.75 16.42 -4.82
N LEU A 12 -9.03 16.82 -4.89
CA LEU A 12 -9.94 16.71 -3.75
C LEU A 12 -10.22 15.26 -3.39
N VAL A 13 -10.45 14.38 -4.37
CA VAL A 13 -10.61 12.94 -4.14
C VAL A 13 -9.34 12.33 -3.52
N ALA A 14 -8.16 12.71 -4.00
CA ALA A 14 -6.88 12.26 -3.45
C ALA A 14 -6.66 12.73 -1.99
N LEU A 15 -7.06 13.96 -1.66
CA LEU A 15 -6.99 14.46 -0.29
C LEU A 15 -7.94 13.70 0.65
N VAL A 16 -9.19 13.48 0.22
CA VAL A 16 -10.17 12.72 1.00
C VAL A 16 -9.69 11.28 1.20
N SER A 17 -9.14 10.64 0.18
CA SER A 17 -8.60 9.28 0.31
C SER A 17 -7.42 9.23 1.29
N ALA A 18 -6.51 10.21 1.25
CA ALA A 18 -5.39 10.29 2.20
C ALA A 18 -5.87 10.40 3.65
N ILE A 19 -6.90 11.20 3.93
CA ILE A 19 -7.51 11.33 5.27
C ILE A 19 -8.11 9.99 5.71
N LEU A 20 -8.88 9.32 4.84
CA LEU A 20 -9.48 8.02 5.15
C LEU A 20 -8.42 6.93 5.40
N VAL A 21 -7.32 6.94 4.64
CA VAL A 21 -6.20 6.02 4.84
C VAL A 21 -5.53 6.29 6.18
N ALA A 22 -5.34 7.56 6.57
CA ALA A 22 -4.77 7.92 7.86
C ALA A 22 -5.65 7.43 9.02
N VAL A 23 -6.97 7.66 8.96
CA VAL A 23 -7.94 7.16 9.94
C VAL A 23 -7.91 5.64 10.01
N THR A 24 -7.90 4.95 8.86
CA THR A 24 -7.84 3.48 8.83
C THR A 24 -6.59 2.95 9.52
N LYS A 25 -5.41 3.53 9.24
CA LYS A 25 -4.14 3.10 9.85
C LYS A 25 -4.12 3.34 11.35
N THR A 26 -4.63 4.46 11.84
CA THR A 26 -4.69 4.74 13.28
C THR A 26 -5.70 3.84 14.00
N THR A 27 -6.86 3.57 13.40
CA THR A 27 -7.84 2.63 13.98
C THR A 27 -7.30 1.21 14.02
N ILE A 28 -6.65 0.72 12.95
CA ILE A 28 -6.02 -0.62 12.94
C ILE A 28 -4.98 -0.71 14.05
N ARG A 29 -4.13 0.31 14.23
CA ARG A 29 -3.13 0.34 15.30
C ARG A 29 -3.80 0.22 16.67
N TYR A 30 -4.82 1.02 16.94
CA TYR A 30 -5.54 1.00 18.22
C TYR A 30 -6.22 -0.35 18.49
N MET A 31 -6.83 -0.98 17.47
CA MET A 31 -7.45 -2.31 17.61
C MET A 31 -6.43 -3.44 17.74
N SER A 32 -5.22 -3.26 17.23
CA SER A 32 -4.16 -4.29 17.30
C SER A 32 -3.67 -4.54 18.73
N ASP A 33 -3.94 -3.61 19.65
CA ASP A 33 -3.61 -3.78 21.07
C ASP A 33 -4.58 -4.75 21.79
N THR A 34 -5.82 -4.89 21.29
CA THR A 34 -6.88 -5.67 21.96
C THR A 34 -7.34 -6.89 21.17
N GLU A 35 -7.24 -6.86 19.84
CA GLU A 35 -7.78 -7.89 18.96
C GLU A 35 -6.67 -8.57 18.13
N PRO A 36 -6.79 -9.88 17.86
CA PRO A 36 -5.81 -10.58 17.06
C PRO A 36 -5.80 -10.06 15.61
N ALA A 37 -4.60 -9.86 15.05
CA ALA A 37 -4.39 -9.31 13.70
C ALA A 37 -5.22 -10.01 12.60
N VAL A 38 -5.41 -11.33 12.71
CA VAL A 38 -6.22 -12.11 11.75
C VAL A 38 -7.68 -11.63 11.71
N ARG A 39 -8.25 -11.30 12.87
CA ARG A 39 -9.63 -10.82 12.97
C ARG A 39 -9.78 -9.44 12.34
N ILE A 40 -8.82 -8.55 12.60
CA ILE A 40 -8.80 -7.20 12.02
C ILE A 40 -8.77 -7.29 10.49
N VAL A 41 -7.86 -8.10 9.93
CA VAL A 41 -7.73 -8.26 8.48
C VAL A 41 -8.95 -8.94 7.87
N PHE A 42 -9.57 -9.91 8.56
CA PHE A 42 -10.80 -10.56 8.11
C PHE A 42 -11.94 -9.54 7.96
N TYR A 43 -12.24 -8.76 8.99
CA TYR A 43 -13.31 -7.76 8.93
C TYR A 43 -13.00 -6.63 7.94
N PHE A 44 -11.75 -6.18 7.87
CA PHE A 44 -11.32 -5.20 6.89
C PHE A 44 -11.53 -5.71 5.46
N SER A 45 -11.12 -6.94 5.17
CA SER A 45 -11.27 -7.57 3.84
C SER A 45 -12.74 -7.82 3.49
N LEU A 46 -13.55 -8.21 4.48
CA LEU A 46 -14.99 -8.44 4.28
C LEU A 46 -15.71 -7.12 3.96
N LEU A 47 -15.48 -6.07 4.75
CA LEU A 47 -16.11 -4.76 4.52
C LEU A 47 -15.66 -4.14 3.20
N THR A 48 -14.36 -4.21 2.89
CA THR A 48 -13.85 -3.71 1.60
C THR A 48 -14.42 -4.49 0.42
N ALA A 49 -14.58 -5.82 0.52
CA ALA A 49 -15.23 -6.62 -0.53
C ALA A 49 -16.71 -6.24 -0.72
N VAL A 50 -17.47 -6.07 0.36
CA VAL A 50 -18.89 -5.66 0.29
C VAL A 50 -19.04 -4.26 -0.29
N LEU A 51 -18.24 -3.30 0.18
CA LEU A 51 -18.25 -1.93 -0.36
C LEU A 51 -17.81 -1.89 -1.81
N SER A 52 -16.79 -2.68 -2.19
CA SER A 52 -16.32 -2.80 -3.57
C SER A 52 -17.32 -3.53 -4.48
N ALA A 53 -18.34 -4.20 -3.93
CA ALA A 53 -19.42 -4.79 -4.71
C ALA A 53 -20.47 -3.76 -5.16
N ILE A 54 -20.57 -2.59 -4.50
CA ILE A 54 -21.55 -1.55 -4.84
C ILE A 54 -21.32 -0.96 -6.25
N PRO A 55 -20.09 -0.66 -6.70
CA PRO A 55 -19.84 -0.12 -8.04
C PRO A 55 -19.96 -1.15 -9.17
N VAL A 56 -19.89 -2.44 -8.84
CA VAL A 56 -19.92 -3.57 -9.79
C VAL A 56 -21.08 -3.48 -10.78
N PRO A 57 -22.35 -3.32 -10.38
CA PRO A 57 -23.46 -3.23 -11.32
C PRO A 57 -23.42 -2.00 -12.24
N PHE A 58 -22.70 -0.94 -11.87
CA PHE A 58 -22.63 0.30 -12.66
C PHE A 58 -21.49 0.29 -13.69
N TYR A 59 -20.38 -0.39 -13.40
CA TYR A 59 -19.15 -0.34 -14.20
C TYR A 59 -18.55 -1.73 -14.48
N TRP A 60 -19.38 -2.76 -14.55
CA TRP A 60 -18.92 -4.14 -14.78
C TRP A 60 -18.12 -4.27 -16.08
N GLN A 61 -16.94 -4.90 -15.98
CA GLN A 61 -16.15 -5.31 -17.14
C GLN A 61 -15.86 -6.82 -17.05
N PRO A 62 -16.13 -7.61 -18.11
CA PRO A 62 -15.90 -9.04 -18.10
C PRO A 62 -14.40 -9.35 -18.07
N LEU A 63 -13.99 -10.23 -17.16
CA LEU A 63 -12.62 -10.75 -17.12
C LEU A 63 -12.41 -11.78 -18.25
N ASN A 64 -11.27 -11.68 -18.92
CA ASN A 64 -10.81 -12.69 -19.87
C ASN A 64 -10.53 -14.02 -19.14
N SER A 65 -10.84 -15.16 -19.75
CA SER A 65 -10.63 -16.50 -19.17
C SER A 65 -9.16 -16.78 -18.80
N GLY A 66 -8.21 -16.11 -19.44
CA GLY A 66 -6.77 -16.26 -19.15
C GLY A 66 -6.26 -15.57 -17.88
N VAL A 67 -7.00 -14.60 -17.31
CA VAL A 67 -6.50 -13.77 -16.18
C VAL A 67 -6.98 -14.22 -14.80
N TRP A 68 -7.87 -15.21 -14.71
CA TRP A 68 -8.40 -15.69 -13.43
C TRP A 68 -7.32 -16.14 -12.45
N LEU A 69 -6.29 -16.83 -12.94
CA LEU A 69 -5.19 -17.29 -12.10
C LEU A 69 -4.33 -16.13 -11.57
N ALA A 70 -4.10 -15.11 -12.40
CA ALA A 70 -3.40 -13.89 -11.97
C ALA A 70 -4.21 -13.10 -10.94
N PHE A 71 -5.53 -13.00 -11.12
CA PHE A 71 -6.44 -12.36 -10.16
C PHE A 71 -6.46 -13.07 -8.81
N LEU A 72 -6.54 -14.40 -8.82
CA LEU A 72 -6.48 -15.18 -7.60
C LEU A 72 -5.12 -15.00 -6.90
N GLY A 73 -4.03 -15.05 -7.66
CA GLY A 73 -2.68 -14.76 -7.15
C GLY A 73 -2.57 -13.37 -6.51
N MET A 74 -3.11 -12.34 -7.16
CA MET A 74 -3.16 -10.98 -6.61
C MET A 74 -3.93 -10.93 -5.28
N GLY A 75 -5.09 -11.57 -5.20
CA GLY A 75 -5.90 -11.62 -3.97
C GLY A 75 -5.15 -12.31 -2.82
N VAL A 76 -4.51 -13.45 -3.09
CA VAL A 76 -3.72 -14.18 -2.08
C VAL A 76 -2.52 -13.36 -1.62
N LEU A 77 -1.76 -12.77 -2.54
CA LEU A 77 -0.61 -11.92 -2.20
C LEU A 77 -1.05 -10.67 -1.41
N ALA A 78 -2.17 -10.05 -1.79
CA ALA A 78 -2.72 -8.91 -1.06
C ALA A 78 -3.14 -9.29 0.36
N ALA A 79 -3.80 -10.43 0.55
CA ALA A 79 -4.20 -10.92 1.87
C ALA A 79 -2.97 -11.22 2.77
N ILE A 80 -1.95 -11.88 2.22
CA ILE A 80 -0.69 -12.15 2.92
C ILE A 80 0.01 -10.84 3.29
N GLY A 81 0.10 -9.89 2.35
CA GLY A 81 0.69 -8.57 2.57
C GLY A 81 -0.04 -7.79 3.66
N GLN A 82 -1.37 -7.79 3.65
CA GLN A 82 -2.19 -7.12 4.65
C GLN A 82 -2.00 -7.75 6.05
N LEU A 83 -1.98 -9.08 6.15
CA LEU A 83 -1.70 -9.78 7.40
C LEU A 83 -0.30 -9.46 7.94
N ALA A 84 0.72 -9.47 7.07
CA ALA A 84 2.09 -9.12 7.45
C ALA A 84 2.18 -7.67 7.94
N MET A 85 1.51 -6.73 7.25
CA MET A 85 1.46 -5.33 7.64
C MET A 85 0.80 -5.15 9.01
N THR A 86 -0.39 -5.72 9.23
CA THR A 86 -1.08 -5.63 10.54
C THR A 86 -0.24 -6.24 11.67
N ARG A 87 0.41 -7.39 11.43
CA ARG A 87 1.34 -7.98 12.43
C ARG A 87 2.56 -7.10 12.69
N ALA A 88 3.14 -6.50 11.67
CA ALA A 88 4.26 -5.56 11.83
C ALA A 88 3.86 -4.37 12.72
N TYR A 89 2.66 -3.81 12.49
CA TYR A 89 2.12 -2.74 13.34
C TYR A 89 1.79 -3.18 14.76
N ALA A 90 1.58 -4.45 15.05
CA ALA A 90 1.41 -4.93 16.42
C ALA A 90 2.74 -5.07 17.18
N ILE A 91 3.84 -5.39 16.47
CA ILE A 91 5.12 -5.79 17.09
C ILE A 91 6.14 -4.64 17.13
N ALA A 92 6.08 -3.69 16.19
CA ALA A 92 7.07 -2.62 16.06
C ALA A 92 6.46 -1.21 16.24
N PRO A 93 7.24 -0.22 16.71
CA PRO A 93 6.84 1.19 16.69
C PRO A 93 6.52 1.67 15.26
N ALA A 94 5.52 2.56 15.13
CA ALA A 94 5.12 3.10 13.82
C ALA A 94 6.27 3.84 13.09
N SER A 95 7.22 4.41 13.83
CA SER A 95 8.41 5.07 13.28
C SER A 95 9.29 4.13 12.46
N ASP A 96 9.44 2.86 12.85
CA ASP A 96 10.25 1.90 12.11
C ASP A 96 9.55 1.39 10.87
N ILE A 97 8.26 1.15 11.00
CA ILE A 97 7.45 0.60 9.93
C ILE A 97 7.37 1.62 8.79
N GLY A 98 7.39 2.92 9.10
CA GLY A 98 7.50 3.99 8.12
C GLY A 98 8.71 3.81 7.21
N MET A 99 9.91 3.61 7.78
CA MET A 99 11.15 3.37 7.03
C MET A 99 11.04 2.17 6.09
N TRP A 100 10.52 1.03 6.58
CA TRP A 100 10.33 -0.16 5.76
C TRP A 100 9.29 0.03 4.66
N THR A 101 8.26 0.84 4.91
CA THR A 101 7.24 1.16 3.89
C THR A 101 7.87 1.90 2.70
N TYR A 102 8.83 2.80 2.93
CA TYR A 102 9.54 3.49 1.85
C TYR A 102 10.40 2.56 1.00
N SER A 103 10.84 1.42 1.54
CA SER A 103 11.60 0.41 0.77
C SER A 103 10.78 -0.18 -0.39
N SER A 104 9.45 -0.04 -0.37
CA SER A 104 8.59 -0.41 -1.50
C SER A 104 8.99 0.25 -2.82
N VAL A 105 9.62 1.45 -2.81
CA VAL A 105 10.12 2.13 -4.02
C VAL A 105 11.18 1.32 -4.75
N ILE A 106 12.02 0.60 -4.00
CA ILE A 106 13.05 -0.29 -4.55
C ILE A 106 12.39 -1.44 -5.30
N PHE A 107 11.41 -2.09 -4.65
CA PHE A 107 10.65 -3.20 -5.25
C PHE A 107 9.81 -2.73 -6.45
N ALA A 108 9.20 -1.55 -6.36
CA ALA A 108 8.40 -0.97 -7.44
C ALA A 108 9.25 -0.75 -8.70
N GLY A 109 10.45 -0.16 -8.58
CA GLY A 109 11.35 0.00 -9.71
C GLY A 109 11.89 -1.32 -10.25
N ALA A 110 12.23 -2.26 -9.37
CA ALA A 110 12.67 -3.59 -9.77
C ALA A 110 11.59 -4.35 -10.57
N PHE A 111 10.33 -4.31 -10.10
CA PHE A 111 9.21 -4.92 -10.80
C PHE A 111 8.82 -4.16 -12.08
N GLY A 112 8.92 -2.82 -12.09
CA GLY A 112 8.74 -2.01 -13.29
C GLY A 112 9.72 -2.38 -14.40
N TYR A 113 11.01 -2.54 -14.05
CA TYR A 113 12.01 -3.04 -14.99
C TYR A 113 11.73 -4.49 -15.42
N LEU A 114 11.40 -5.39 -14.49
CA LEU A 114 11.25 -6.82 -14.79
C LEU A 114 10.03 -7.13 -15.65
N PHE A 115 8.88 -6.52 -15.37
CA PHE A 115 7.62 -6.81 -16.05
C PHE A 115 7.30 -5.85 -17.19
N TRP A 116 7.67 -4.57 -17.07
CA TRP A 116 7.36 -3.53 -18.05
C TRP A 116 8.57 -3.03 -18.83
N GLN A 117 9.79 -3.54 -18.54
CA GLN A 117 11.04 -3.08 -19.16
C GLN A 117 11.22 -1.55 -19.04
N GLU A 118 10.69 -0.97 -17.96
CA GLU A 118 10.83 0.47 -17.70
C GLU A 118 12.30 0.82 -17.43
N PRO A 119 12.86 1.85 -18.07
CA PRO A 119 14.26 2.21 -17.90
C PRO A 119 14.50 2.69 -16.48
N VAL A 120 15.47 2.06 -15.82
CA VAL A 120 15.92 2.48 -14.50
C VAL A 120 16.66 3.82 -14.64
N THR A 121 15.97 4.90 -14.24
CA THR A 121 16.48 6.26 -14.35
C THR A 121 17.42 6.60 -13.20
N MET A 122 18.32 7.57 -13.44
CA MET A 122 19.24 8.09 -12.42
C MET A 122 18.49 8.66 -11.21
N SER A 123 17.30 9.22 -11.41
CA SER A 123 16.42 9.74 -10.35
C SER A 123 15.88 8.63 -9.45
N TRP A 124 15.52 7.48 -10.01
CA TRP A 124 15.13 6.31 -9.20
C TRP A 124 16.30 5.85 -8.32
N ALA A 125 17.50 5.72 -8.90
CA ALA A 125 18.69 5.32 -8.14
C ALA A 125 19.03 6.30 -7.01
N ALA A 126 18.90 7.61 -7.26
CA ALA A 126 19.05 8.64 -6.23
C ALA A 126 18.01 8.48 -5.11
N GLY A 127 16.75 8.21 -5.44
CA GLY A 127 15.69 7.95 -4.45
C GLY A 127 15.99 6.72 -3.59
N VAL A 128 16.47 5.64 -4.20
CA VAL A 128 16.90 4.42 -3.49
C VAL A 128 18.02 4.73 -2.50
N LEU A 129 19.04 5.50 -2.91
CA LEU A 129 20.13 5.91 -2.03
C LEU A 129 19.65 6.73 -0.82
N VAL A 130 18.70 7.65 -1.03
CA VAL A 130 18.12 8.45 0.06
C VAL A 130 17.38 7.55 1.07
N ILE A 131 16.64 6.54 0.61
CA ILE A 131 15.93 5.60 1.47
C ILE A 131 16.92 4.77 2.30
N PHE A 132 17.99 4.25 1.68
CA PHE A 132 19.05 3.53 2.40
C PHE A 132 19.75 4.42 3.44
N TYR A 133 20.03 5.67 3.10
CA TYR A 133 20.66 6.62 4.00
C TYR A 133 19.77 6.98 5.21
N ALA A 134 18.50 7.28 4.96
CA ALA A 134 17.51 7.49 6.02
C ALA A 134 17.44 6.26 6.94
N GLY A 135 17.45 5.08 6.33
CA GLY A 135 17.43 3.83 7.07
C GLY A 135 18.63 3.62 7.98
N TYR A 136 19.82 3.88 7.46
CA TYR A 136 21.06 3.84 8.23
C TYR A 136 21.02 4.79 9.43
N ILE A 137 20.51 6.02 9.25
CA ILE A 137 20.37 6.99 10.35
C ILE A 137 19.41 6.47 11.42
N THR A 138 18.23 5.96 11.04
CA THR A 138 17.23 5.46 11.99
C THR A 138 17.77 4.27 12.79
N THR A 139 18.51 3.35 12.17
CA THR A 139 19.16 2.25 12.91
C THR A 139 20.25 2.77 13.84
N ARG A 140 21.04 3.75 13.41
CA ARG A 140 22.10 4.34 14.24
C ARG A 140 21.55 5.08 15.46
N GLN A 141 20.42 5.78 15.33
CA GLN A 141 19.75 6.48 16.43
C GLN A 141 19.19 5.54 17.51
N ARG A 142 19.02 4.25 17.22
CA ARG A 142 18.58 3.25 18.20
C ARG A 142 19.71 2.64 19.02
N LEU A 143 20.92 2.68 18.49
CA LEU A 143 22.12 2.10 19.12
C LEU A 143 22.83 3.10 20.04
N LEU A 144 22.48 4.38 19.96
CA LEU A 144 22.93 5.47 20.83
C LEU A 144 21.86 5.76 21.89
#